data_AF-A0A7C3HSX1-F1
#
_entry.id   AF-A0A7C3HSX1-F1
#
_cell.length_a   1.000
_cell.length_b   1.000
_cell.length_c   1.000
_cell.angle_alpha   90.00
_cell.angle_beta   90.00
_cell.angle_gamma   90.00
#
_symmetry.space_group_name_H-M   'P 1'
#
loop_
_entity.id
_entity.type
_entity.pdbx_description
1 polymer ?
#
loop_
_entity_poly.entity_id
_entity_poly.type
_entity_poly.pdbx_seq_one_letter_code
_entity_poly.pdbx_strand_id
1 'polypeptide(L)'
;MMRSLLLLLILIILTSCQPVLKKLYGIKKPGTENEISLKKKAIKFGLDTTGIVAVNGTDFLQFMKGRGIPDGAIYDAGGRYIEYRQTDSSCNAGLFNFIPSLELTGNYNRPDSLPLQEQWKKFRDLRGRELSYPEPADFYLLIYWTVWTGRLNKDHAKIWEDLARQNTKCRIRVIKVNLDIQEWWEAEFRKEMEKAMR
;
A
#
# COMPACT_ATOMS: atom_id res chain seq x y z
N MET A 1 -15.79 11.84 47.11
CA MET A 1 -14.83 10.97 46.37
C MET A 1 -15.48 10.15 45.26
N MET A 2 -16.55 9.39 45.50
CA MET A 2 -17.14 8.47 44.50
C MET A 2 -17.73 9.15 43.24
N ARG A 3 -18.34 10.35 43.39
CA ARG A 3 -18.84 11.16 42.26
C ARG A 3 -17.73 11.69 41.33
N SER A 4 -16.60 12.10 41.90
CA SER A 4 -15.45 12.60 41.14
C SER A 4 -14.74 11.48 40.37
N LEU A 5 -14.73 10.26 40.92
CA LEU A 5 -14.16 9.08 40.24
C LEU A 5 -15.02 8.63 39.04
N LEU A 6 -16.35 8.71 39.17
CA LEU A 6 -17.29 8.38 38.09
C LEU A 6 -17.17 9.35 36.90
N LEU A 7 -17.01 10.65 37.19
CA LEU A 7 -16.79 11.69 36.17
C LEU A 7 -15.45 11.50 35.44
N LEU A 8 -14.38 11.11 36.15
CA LEU A 8 -13.08 10.81 35.56
C LEU A 8 -13.15 9.57 34.63
N LEU A 9 -13.88 8.53 35.04
CA LEU A 9 -14.07 7.31 34.25
C LEU A 9 -14.86 7.59 32.96
N ILE A 10 -15.91 8.42 33.03
CA ILE A 10 -16.68 8.85 31.86
C ILE A 10 -15.81 9.67 30.91
N LEU A 11 -14.94 10.55 31.44
CA LEU A 11 -14.00 11.33 30.62
C LEU A 11 -12.98 10.43 29.89
N ILE A 12 -12.50 9.35 30.53
CA ILE A 12 -11.56 8.38 29.91
C ILE A 12 -12.25 7.58 28.80
N ILE A 13 -13.51 7.19 28.97
CA ILE A 13 -14.26 6.45 27.94
C ILE A 13 -14.58 7.35 26.73
N LEU A 14 -14.82 8.64 26.95
CA LEU A 14 -15.13 9.61 25.90
C LEU A 14 -13.90 10.19 25.17
N THR A 15 -12.70 10.11 25.75
CA THR A 15 -11.46 10.63 25.15
C THR A 15 -10.80 9.68 24.14
N SER A 16 -11.22 8.41 24.09
CA SER A 16 -10.75 7.47 23.08
C SER A 16 -11.58 7.64 21.79
N CYS A 17 -11.24 8.64 20.96
CA CYS A 17 -11.85 8.82 19.63
C CYS A 17 -11.40 7.74 18.61
N GLN A 18 -10.37 6.97 18.94
CA GLN A 18 -9.74 6.01 18.02
C GLN A 18 -10.68 4.90 17.52
N PRO A 19 -11.54 4.26 18.34
CA PRO A 19 -12.45 3.23 17.84
C PRO A 19 -13.52 3.80 16.89
N VAL A 20 -14.01 5.00 17.18
CA VAL A 20 -14.98 5.70 16.32
C VAL A 20 -14.34 6.06 14.98
N LEU A 21 -13.13 6.64 15.00
CA LEU A 21 -12.37 6.96 13.79
C LEU A 21 -12.05 5.70 12.99
N LYS A 22 -11.57 4.62 13.62
CA LYS A 22 -11.32 3.33 12.93
C LYS A 22 -12.58 2.81 12.25
N LYS A 23 -13.74 2.87 12.90
CA LYS A 23 -15.03 2.44 12.32
C LYS A 23 -15.46 3.34 11.15
N LEU A 24 -15.36 4.67 11.29
CA LEU A 24 -15.70 5.63 10.23
C LEU A 24 -14.78 5.48 9.01
N TYR A 25 -13.49 5.25 9.24
CA TYR A 25 -12.51 4.98 8.19
C TYR A 25 -12.59 3.54 7.67
N GLY A 26 -13.44 2.68 8.24
CA GLY A 26 -13.55 1.27 7.84
C GLY A 26 -12.25 0.48 8.05
N ILE A 27 -11.39 0.94 8.96
CA ILE A 27 -10.19 0.22 9.37
C ILE A 27 -10.65 -1.01 10.14
N LYS A 28 -10.27 -2.19 9.65
CA LYS A 28 -10.61 -3.48 10.26
C LYS A 28 -9.34 -4.21 10.70
N LYS A 29 -9.51 -5.34 11.38
CA LYS A 29 -8.38 -6.24 11.62
C LYS A 29 -7.91 -6.86 10.29
N PRO A 30 -6.60 -7.04 10.10
CA PRO A 30 -6.06 -7.84 9.01
C PRO A 30 -6.66 -9.24 9.00
N GLY A 31 -6.86 -9.81 7.82
CA GLY A 31 -7.36 -11.16 7.64
C GLY A 31 -6.92 -11.71 6.29
N THR A 32 -7.18 -13.00 6.08
CA THR A 32 -6.91 -13.64 4.79
C THR A 32 -7.82 -13.09 3.68
N GLU A 33 -7.21 -12.70 2.57
CA GLU A 33 -7.87 -12.24 1.34
C GLU A 33 -7.46 -13.16 0.16
N ASN A 34 -8.20 -13.07 -0.94
CA ASN A 34 -8.00 -13.84 -2.18
C ASN A 34 -8.36 -12.99 -3.41
N GLU A 35 -8.18 -13.53 -4.62
CA GLU A 35 -8.42 -12.78 -5.86
C GLU A 35 -9.79 -12.09 -5.89
N ILE A 36 -10.86 -12.80 -5.53
CA ILE A 36 -12.23 -12.29 -5.60
C ILE A 36 -12.43 -11.15 -4.58
N SER A 37 -12.02 -11.39 -3.34
CA SER A 37 -12.18 -10.41 -2.26
C SER A 37 -11.33 -9.16 -2.52
N LEU A 38 -10.08 -9.30 -2.97
CA LEU A 38 -9.21 -8.18 -3.32
C LEU A 38 -9.78 -7.34 -4.47
N LYS A 39 -10.20 -7.96 -5.58
CA LYS A 39 -10.81 -7.24 -6.70
C LYS A 39 -12.08 -6.50 -6.30
N LYS A 40 -12.96 -7.15 -5.51
CA LYS A 40 -14.17 -6.51 -4.98
C LYS A 40 -13.84 -5.29 -4.12
N LYS A 41 -12.77 -5.35 -3.31
CA LYS A 41 -12.34 -4.24 -2.46
C LYS A 41 -11.67 -3.13 -3.24
N ALA A 42 -10.84 -3.46 -4.23
CA ALA A 42 -10.27 -2.49 -5.16
C ALA A 42 -11.38 -1.66 -5.82
N ILE A 43 -12.39 -2.32 -6.40
CA ILE A 43 -13.57 -1.65 -6.99
C ILE A 43 -14.30 -0.78 -5.97
N LYS A 44 -14.52 -1.29 -4.74
CA LYS A 44 -15.17 -0.50 -3.66
C LYS A 44 -14.38 0.76 -3.31
N PHE A 45 -13.05 0.72 -3.42
CA PHE A 45 -12.16 1.85 -3.21
C PHE A 45 -11.99 2.72 -4.45
N GLY A 46 -12.63 2.36 -5.57
CA GLY A 46 -12.50 3.02 -6.86
C GLY A 46 -11.23 2.64 -7.62
N LEU A 47 -10.38 1.79 -7.06
CA LEU A 47 -9.15 1.34 -7.71
C LEU A 47 -9.49 0.49 -8.93
N ASP A 48 -8.73 0.68 -9.98
CA ASP A 48 -8.75 -0.21 -11.12
C ASP A 48 -8.16 -1.58 -10.76
N THR A 49 -8.72 -2.63 -11.36
CA THR A 49 -8.39 -4.02 -11.02
C THR A 49 -7.24 -4.62 -11.84
N THR A 50 -6.72 -3.90 -12.82
CA THR A 50 -5.56 -4.32 -13.61
C THR A 50 -4.26 -4.04 -12.84
N GLY A 51 -3.23 -4.86 -13.06
CA GLY A 51 -1.93 -4.65 -12.41
C GLY A 51 -1.95 -4.78 -10.87
N ILE A 52 -2.95 -5.48 -10.31
CA ILE A 52 -2.93 -5.88 -8.90
C ILE A 52 -2.09 -7.13 -8.76
N VAL A 53 -1.09 -7.05 -7.89
CA VAL A 53 -0.20 -8.15 -7.51
C VAL A 53 -0.21 -8.29 -5.99
N ALA A 54 0.30 -9.39 -5.46
CA ALA A 54 0.44 -9.61 -4.03
C ALA A 54 1.86 -10.02 -3.67
N VAL A 55 2.31 -9.66 -2.47
CA VAL A 55 3.60 -10.13 -1.94
C VAL A 55 3.50 -11.62 -1.57
N ASN A 56 4.56 -12.39 -1.80
CA ASN A 56 4.62 -13.77 -1.35
C ASN A 56 4.80 -13.87 0.19
N GLY A 57 4.46 -15.01 0.77
CA GLY A 57 4.52 -15.18 2.22
C GLY A 57 5.92 -14.97 2.80
N THR A 58 6.95 -15.49 2.13
CA THR A 58 8.34 -15.43 2.60
C THR A 58 8.91 -14.02 2.69
N ASP A 59 8.48 -13.11 1.82
CA ASP A 59 8.94 -11.72 1.78
C ASP A 59 8.03 -10.77 2.59
N PHE A 60 6.86 -11.23 3.05
CA PHE A 60 5.82 -10.40 3.67
C PHE A 60 6.33 -9.51 4.81
N LEU A 61 7.08 -10.09 5.77
CA LEU A 61 7.56 -9.36 6.94
C LEU A 61 8.51 -8.22 6.56
N GLN A 62 9.28 -8.36 5.48
CA GLN A 62 10.15 -7.30 4.99
C GLN A 62 9.33 -6.09 4.52
N PHE A 63 8.19 -6.30 3.84
CA PHE A 63 7.34 -5.22 3.36
C PHE A 63 6.53 -4.55 4.47
N MET A 64 6.22 -5.26 5.54
CA MET A 64 5.46 -4.73 6.68
C MET A 64 6.31 -3.92 7.65
N LYS A 65 7.61 -4.21 7.76
CA LYS A 65 8.49 -3.57 8.76
C LYS A 65 8.68 -2.08 8.45
N GLY A 66 8.25 -1.23 9.40
CA GLY A 66 8.52 0.21 9.37
C GLY A 66 7.75 1.00 8.30
N ARG A 67 6.76 0.39 7.64
CA ARG A 67 6.03 1.02 6.53
C ARG A 67 4.65 1.53 6.98
N GLY A 68 4.35 2.79 6.65
CA GLY A 68 2.99 3.32 6.68
C GLY A 68 2.20 2.82 5.48
N ILE A 69 0.95 2.38 5.67
CA ILE A 69 0.10 1.86 4.58
C ILE A 69 -1.15 2.75 4.47
N PRO A 70 -1.49 3.26 3.26
CA PRO A 70 -0.85 2.98 1.97
C PRO A 70 0.52 3.63 1.81
N ASP A 71 1.34 3.02 0.95
CA ASP A 71 2.68 3.48 0.58
C ASP A 71 2.86 3.56 -0.93
N GLY A 72 3.88 4.27 -1.39
CA GLY A 72 4.30 4.25 -2.79
C GLY A 72 5.82 4.19 -2.98
N ALA A 73 6.23 3.63 -4.12
CA ALA A 73 7.60 3.67 -4.60
C ALA A 73 7.61 3.96 -6.09
N ILE A 74 8.57 4.75 -6.55
CA ILE A 74 8.68 5.16 -7.94
C ILE A 74 9.99 4.62 -8.50
N TYR A 75 9.95 4.11 -9.73
CA TYR A 75 11.12 3.65 -10.46
C TYR A 75 11.14 4.29 -11.85
N ASP A 76 12.33 4.56 -12.37
CA ASP A 76 12.50 4.99 -13.76
C ASP A 76 12.34 3.82 -14.75
N ALA A 77 12.41 4.13 -16.05
CA ALA A 77 12.33 3.14 -17.13
C ALA A 77 13.37 2.00 -17.01
N GLY A 78 14.52 2.26 -16.38
CA GLY A 78 15.56 1.25 -16.12
C GLY A 78 15.31 0.43 -14.86
N GLY A 79 14.20 0.66 -14.15
CA GLY A 79 13.90 -0.01 -12.90
C GLY A 79 14.73 0.48 -11.72
N ARG A 80 15.36 1.66 -11.80
CA ARG A 80 16.08 2.26 -10.67
C ARG A 80 15.12 3.07 -9.82
N TYR A 81 15.24 2.92 -8.51
CA TYR A 81 14.41 3.65 -7.56
C TYR A 81 14.64 5.16 -7.68
N ILE A 82 13.54 5.91 -7.60
CA ILE A 82 13.54 7.36 -7.51
C ILE A 82 13.08 7.76 -6.12
N GLU A 83 13.94 8.46 -5.41
CA GLU A 83 13.63 9.02 -4.10
C GLU A 83 12.74 10.27 -4.26
N TYR A 84 11.58 10.25 -3.62
CA TYR A 84 10.64 11.37 -3.60
C TYR A 84 10.46 11.95 -2.19
N ARG A 85 10.92 11.25 -1.16
CA ARG A 85 10.85 11.69 0.23
C ARG A 85 12.10 12.48 0.58
N GLN A 86 11.93 13.43 1.49
CA GLN A 86 13.07 14.18 2.02
C GLN A 86 13.83 13.38 3.08
N THR A 87 13.15 12.50 3.82
CA THR A 87 13.72 11.59 4.83
C THR A 87 12.97 10.25 4.85
N ASP A 88 13.59 9.21 5.42
CA ASP A 88 12.97 7.88 5.58
C ASP A 88 11.70 7.89 6.44
N SER A 89 11.58 8.88 7.35
CA SER A 89 10.41 9.07 8.22
C SER A 89 9.34 9.99 7.61
N SER A 90 9.59 10.56 6.43
CA SER A 90 8.67 11.50 5.81
C SER A 90 7.38 10.82 5.36
N CYS A 91 6.26 11.51 5.55
CA CYS A 91 4.95 11.04 5.15
C CYS A 91 4.86 10.84 3.62
N ASN A 92 4.11 9.83 3.20
CA ASN A 92 3.86 9.52 1.79
C ASN A 92 3.05 10.58 1.03
N ALA A 93 2.59 11.63 1.73
CA ALA A 93 1.91 12.78 1.14
C ALA A 93 2.75 13.47 0.03
N GLY A 94 4.08 13.32 0.01
CA GLY A 94 4.91 13.83 -1.09
C GLY A 94 4.48 13.33 -2.48
N LEU A 95 3.87 12.14 -2.58
CA LEU A 95 3.43 11.55 -3.84
C LEU A 95 2.35 12.38 -4.56
N PHE A 96 1.50 13.11 -3.83
CA PHE A 96 0.45 13.93 -4.43
C PHE A 96 1.02 15.00 -5.37
N ASN A 97 2.18 15.56 -5.03
CA ASN A 97 2.85 16.58 -5.84
C ASN A 97 3.90 15.96 -6.76
N PHE A 98 4.52 14.87 -6.33
CA PHE A 98 5.59 14.24 -7.09
C PHE A 98 5.09 13.56 -8.38
N ILE A 99 4.00 12.79 -8.31
CA ILE A 99 3.48 12.06 -9.48
C ILE A 99 3.13 12.99 -10.66
N PRO A 100 2.42 14.12 -10.47
CA PRO A 100 2.15 15.07 -11.55
C PRO A 100 3.41 15.78 -12.09
N SER A 101 4.48 15.84 -11.29
CA SER A 101 5.75 16.48 -11.68
C SER A 101 6.64 15.58 -12.54
N LEU A 102 6.36 14.27 -12.63
CA LEU A 102 7.14 13.34 -13.42
C LEU A 102 7.13 13.69 -14.91
N GLU A 103 8.30 13.66 -15.53
CA GLU A 103 8.54 13.98 -16.95
C GLU A 103 9.87 13.38 -17.43
N LEU A 104 10.01 13.14 -18.74
CA LEU A 104 11.13 12.39 -19.32
C LEU A 104 12.50 13.05 -19.13
N THR A 105 12.54 14.39 -19.06
CA THR A 105 13.76 15.18 -18.92
C THR A 105 14.09 15.53 -17.47
N GLY A 106 13.30 15.05 -16.51
CA GLY A 106 13.48 15.36 -15.09
C GLY A 106 14.79 14.79 -14.53
N ASN A 107 15.47 15.57 -13.70
CA ASN A 107 16.60 15.11 -12.92
C ASN A 107 16.13 14.62 -11.55
N TYR A 108 16.21 13.31 -11.31
CA TYR A 108 15.71 12.67 -10.10
C TYR A 108 16.85 12.15 -9.24
N ASN A 109 16.70 12.29 -7.92
CA ASN A 109 17.57 11.62 -6.97
C ASN A 109 17.34 10.10 -7.04
N ARG A 110 18.42 9.33 -7.18
CA ARG A 110 18.40 7.87 -7.32
C ARG A 110 19.45 7.28 -6.38
N PRO A 111 19.15 7.16 -5.08
CA PRO A 111 20.09 6.56 -4.14
C PRO A 111 20.27 5.07 -4.48
N ASP A 112 21.34 4.47 -3.97
CA ASP A 112 21.53 3.02 -4.02
C ASP A 112 20.40 2.35 -3.25
N SER A 113 19.52 1.69 -3.99
CA SER A 113 18.32 1.05 -3.48
C SER A 113 18.00 -0.19 -4.31
N LEU A 114 17.12 -1.05 -3.78
CA LEU A 114 16.77 -2.30 -4.44
C LEU A 114 16.05 -2.00 -5.76
N PRO A 115 16.54 -2.50 -6.91
CA PRO A 115 15.93 -2.20 -8.21
C PRO A 115 14.58 -2.92 -8.35
N LEU A 116 13.74 -2.41 -9.25
CA LEU A 116 12.40 -2.94 -9.52
C LEU A 116 12.43 -4.43 -9.86
N GLN A 117 13.44 -4.89 -10.60
CA GLN A 117 13.59 -6.30 -10.95
C GLN A 117 13.71 -7.22 -9.73
N GLU A 118 14.45 -6.80 -8.71
CA GLU A 118 14.60 -7.59 -7.49
C GLU A 118 13.34 -7.51 -6.61
N GLN A 119 12.62 -6.37 -6.61
CA GLN A 119 11.31 -6.28 -5.97
C GLN A 119 10.28 -7.17 -6.66
N TRP A 120 10.30 -7.20 -7.99
CA TRP A 120 9.31 -7.92 -8.80
C TRP A 120 9.31 -9.43 -8.54
N LYS A 121 10.49 -10.01 -8.27
CA LYS A 121 10.64 -11.43 -7.90
C LYS A 121 9.86 -11.81 -6.64
N LYS A 122 9.54 -10.85 -5.77
CA LYS A 122 8.80 -11.04 -4.51
C LYS A 122 7.29 -11.01 -4.69
N PHE A 123 6.84 -10.59 -5.88
CA PHE A 123 5.43 -10.47 -6.19
C PHE A 123 4.91 -11.72 -6.87
N ARG A 124 3.62 -11.98 -6.68
CA ARG A 124 2.84 -13.02 -7.34
C ARG A 124 1.55 -12.42 -7.85
N ASP A 125 0.93 -13.11 -8.81
CA ASP A 125 -0.45 -12.80 -9.12
C ASP A 125 -1.37 -13.17 -7.92
N LEU A 126 -2.66 -12.85 -8.04
CA LEU A 126 -3.62 -13.08 -6.96
C LEU A 126 -3.95 -14.57 -6.71
N ARG A 127 -3.31 -15.49 -7.45
CA ARG A 127 -3.38 -16.94 -7.30
C ARG A 127 -2.05 -17.56 -6.89
N GLY A 128 -1.05 -16.74 -6.55
CA GLY A 128 0.26 -17.21 -6.11
C GLY A 128 1.22 -17.62 -7.23
N ARG A 129 0.90 -17.33 -8.50
CA ARG A 129 1.74 -17.67 -9.64
C ARG A 129 2.79 -16.60 -9.90
N GLU A 130 3.90 -17.00 -10.50
CA GLU A 130 4.94 -16.07 -10.95
C GLU A 130 4.41 -15.12 -12.02
N LEU A 131 4.99 -13.91 -12.05
CA LEU A 131 4.60 -12.83 -12.93
C LEU A 131 5.68 -12.62 -13.99
N SER A 132 5.26 -12.48 -15.24
CA SER A 132 6.10 -11.83 -16.25
C SER A 132 6.45 -10.41 -15.82
N TYR A 133 7.64 -9.93 -16.19
CA TYR A 133 8.05 -8.54 -15.91
C TYR A 133 7.05 -7.56 -16.54
N PRO A 134 6.74 -6.41 -15.89
CA PRO A 134 5.75 -5.49 -16.43
C PRO A 134 6.21 -4.89 -17.76
N GLU A 135 5.24 -4.60 -18.62
CA GLU A 135 5.48 -3.94 -19.90
C GLU A 135 6.33 -2.66 -19.73
N PRO A 136 7.21 -2.34 -20.70
CA PRO A 136 8.02 -1.12 -20.69
C PRO A 136 7.18 0.14 -20.47
N ALA A 137 7.65 1.00 -19.58
CA ALA A 137 7.06 2.30 -19.28
C ALA A 137 8.16 3.32 -18.98
N ASP A 138 7.81 4.60 -19.00
CA ASP A 138 8.79 5.67 -18.75
C ASP A 138 9.07 5.75 -17.23
N PHE A 139 8.05 5.47 -16.42
CA PHE A 139 8.15 5.28 -14.98
C PHE A 139 7.23 4.16 -14.50
N TYR A 140 7.56 3.55 -13.36
CA TYR A 140 6.73 2.60 -12.65
C TYR A 140 6.37 3.16 -11.28
N LEU A 141 5.08 3.15 -10.95
CA LEU A 141 4.56 3.52 -9.64
C LEU A 141 4.02 2.26 -8.96
N LEU A 142 4.71 1.82 -7.90
CA LEU A 142 4.21 0.78 -7.01
C LEU A 142 3.37 1.46 -5.92
N ILE A 143 2.12 1.04 -5.78
CA ILE A 143 1.21 1.47 -4.71
C ILE A 143 0.98 0.29 -3.79
N TYR A 144 1.50 0.37 -2.57
CA TYR A 144 1.31 -0.65 -1.55
C TYR A 144 0.03 -0.37 -0.77
N TRP A 145 -0.85 -1.34 -0.72
CA TRP A 145 -2.18 -1.17 -0.14
C TRP A 145 -2.65 -2.45 0.55
N THR A 146 -3.64 -2.29 1.43
CA THR A 146 -4.30 -3.40 2.12
C THR A 146 -5.79 -3.16 2.22
N VAL A 147 -6.57 -4.22 2.36
CA VAL A 147 -8.02 -4.09 2.54
C VAL A 147 -8.35 -3.51 3.91
N TRP A 148 -7.54 -3.84 4.92
CA TRP A 148 -7.81 -3.48 6.31
C TRP A 148 -7.51 -2.01 6.66
N THR A 149 -6.81 -1.24 5.83
CA THR A 149 -6.64 0.22 6.00
C THR A 149 -7.87 1.04 5.59
N GLY A 150 -8.86 0.40 4.95
CA GLY A 150 -10.17 1.02 4.69
C GLY A 150 -10.11 2.25 3.79
N ARG A 151 -10.69 3.37 4.27
CA ARG A 151 -10.87 4.62 3.53
C ARG A 151 -9.55 5.27 3.11
N LEU A 152 -8.45 4.99 3.82
CA LEU A 152 -7.12 5.49 3.43
C LEU A 152 -6.75 5.09 1.98
N ASN A 153 -7.24 3.95 1.48
CA ASN A 153 -7.05 3.57 0.09
C ASN A 153 -7.78 4.50 -0.90
N LYS A 154 -8.96 5.02 -0.52
CA LYS A 154 -9.67 6.02 -1.34
C LYS A 154 -8.96 7.36 -1.30
N ASP A 155 -8.53 7.76 -0.11
CA ASP A 155 -7.98 9.10 0.12
C ASP A 155 -6.54 9.24 -0.40
N HIS A 156 -5.82 8.13 -0.64
CA HIS A 156 -4.42 8.14 -1.09
C HIS A 156 -4.21 7.26 -2.32
N ALA A 157 -4.31 5.93 -2.19
CA ALA A 157 -3.95 4.99 -3.25
C ALA A 157 -4.72 5.26 -4.56
N LYS A 158 -6.03 5.54 -4.46
CA LYS A 158 -6.86 5.91 -5.62
C LYS A 158 -6.43 7.24 -6.24
N ILE A 159 -6.14 8.24 -5.41
CA ILE A 159 -5.72 9.55 -5.92
C ILE A 159 -4.36 9.42 -6.62
N TRP A 160 -3.40 8.68 -6.05
CA TRP A 160 -2.11 8.45 -6.70
C TRP A 160 -2.24 7.69 -8.03
N GLU A 161 -3.13 6.70 -8.09
CA GLU A 161 -3.48 6.04 -9.36
C GLU A 161 -4.05 7.02 -10.39
N ASP A 162 -4.96 7.91 -9.98
CA ASP A 162 -5.55 8.90 -10.88
C ASP A 162 -4.51 9.91 -11.38
N LEU A 163 -3.67 10.42 -10.49
CA LEU A 163 -2.61 11.36 -10.85
C LEU A 163 -1.63 10.73 -11.85
N ALA A 164 -1.31 9.45 -11.68
CA ALA A 164 -0.45 8.72 -12.61
C ALA A 164 -1.11 8.56 -13.99
N ARG A 165 -2.43 8.29 -14.03
CA ARG A 165 -3.18 8.19 -15.30
C ARG A 165 -3.35 9.54 -16.00
N GLN A 166 -3.47 10.61 -15.23
CA GLN A 166 -3.68 11.97 -15.72
C GLN A 166 -2.38 12.66 -16.13
N ASN A 167 -1.22 12.07 -15.83
CA ASN A 167 0.07 12.61 -16.27
C ASN A 167 0.20 12.50 -17.80
N THR A 168 0.24 13.64 -18.48
CA THR A 168 0.36 13.73 -19.94
C THR A 168 1.81 13.86 -20.43
N LYS A 169 2.77 14.02 -19.51
CA LYS A 169 4.18 14.26 -19.83
C LYS A 169 4.98 12.97 -20.01
N CYS A 170 4.51 11.86 -19.43
CA CYS A 170 5.17 10.57 -19.48
C CYS A 170 4.15 9.44 -19.23
N ARG A 171 4.51 8.21 -19.60
CA ARG A 171 3.71 7.02 -19.35
C ARG A 171 4.12 6.38 -18.03
N ILE A 172 3.23 6.44 -17.05
CA ILE A 172 3.45 5.84 -15.73
C ILE A 172 2.68 4.53 -15.64
N ARG A 173 3.40 3.41 -15.45
CA ARG A 173 2.77 2.11 -15.18
C ARG A 173 2.49 1.98 -13.69
N VAL A 174 1.21 1.94 -13.34
CA VAL A 174 0.77 1.72 -11.95
C VAL A 174 0.68 0.23 -11.66
N ILE A 175 1.36 -0.21 -10.60
CA ILE A 175 1.33 -1.57 -10.05
C ILE A 175 0.79 -1.48 -8.63
N LYS A 176 -0.32 -2.15 -8.35
CA LYS A 176 -0.96 -2.13 -7.02
C LYS A 176 -0.54 -3.38 -6.25
N VAL A 177 0.39 -3.21 -5.33
CA VAL A 177 0.97 -4.30 -4.53
C VAL A 177 0.14 -4.49 -3.26
N ASN A 178 -0.58 -5.60 -3.18
CA ASN A 178 -1.36 -5.95 -2.01
C ASN A 178 -0.50 -6.58 -0.91
N LEU A 179 -0.70 -6.12 0.32
CA LEU A 179 0.00 -6.59 1.52
C LEU A 179 -0.95 -7.26 2.53
N ASP A 180 -2.11 -7.77 2.10
CA ASP A 180 -2.94 -8.62 2.95
C ASP A 180 -2.39 -10.06 2.96
N ILE A 181 -2.74 -10.82 4.00
CA ILE A 181 -2.46 -12.26 4.06
C ILE A 181 -3.21 -12.92 2.91
N GLN A 182 -2.52 -13.68 2.05
CA GLN A 182 -3.15 -14.28 0.88
C GLN A 182 -3.58 -15.71 1.13
N GLU A 183 -4.75 -16.12 0.64
CA GLU A 183 -5.31 -17.47 0.79
C GLU A 183 -4.40 -18.59 0.27
N TRP A 184 -3.61 -18.30 -0.77
CA TRP A 184 -2.69 -19.26 -1.37
C TRP A 184 -1.35 -19.40 -0.62
N TRP A 185 -1.12 -18.65 0.46
CA TRP A 185 0.03 -18.89 1.34
C TRP A 185 -0.14 -20.19 2.13
N GLU A 186 1.00 -20.74 2.58
CA GLU A 186 1.04 -21.91 3.45
C GLU A 186 0.15 -21.73 4.69
N ALA A 187 -0.64 -22.75 5.01
CA ALA A 187 -1.72 -22.65 5.99
C ALA A 187 -1.21 -22.34 7.41
N GLU A 188 -0.06 -22.91 7.79
CA GLU A 188 0.57 -22.63 9.08
C GLU A 188 1.05 -21.19 9.16
N PHE A 189 1.79 -20.73 8.13
CA PHE A 189 2.27 -19.36 8.06
C PHE A 189 1.13 -18.33 8.09
N ARG A 190 0.02 -18.59 7.38
CA ARG A 190 -1.18 -17.73 7.47
C ARG A 190 -1.71 -17.60 8.89
N LYS A 191 -1.87 -18.71 9.60
CA LYS A 191 -2.37 -18.72 10.99
C LYS A 191 -1.45 -17.92 11.91
N GLU A 192 -0.14 -18.06 11.74
CA GLU A 192 0.85 -17.29 12.50
C GLU A 192 0.71 -15.79 12.24
N MET A 193 0.62 -15.37 10.98
CA MET A 193 0.48 -13.96 10.61
C MET A 193 -0.85 -13.38 11.10
N GLU A 194 -1.96 -14.11 10.97
CA GLU A 194 -3.26 -13.67 11.49
C GLU A 194 -3.24 -13.49 13.01
N LYS A 195 -2.50 -14.32 13.74
CA LYS A 195 -2.34 -14.18 15.19
C LYS A 195 -1.44 -12.98 15.54
N ALA A 196 -0.34 -12.79 14.83
CA ALA A 196 0.61 -11.71 15.08
C ALA A 196 0.02 -10.31 14.80
N MET A 197 -0.94 -10.22 13.87
CA MET A 197 -1.55 -8.95 13.44
C MET A 197 -2.87 -8.59 14.16
N ARG A 198 -3.32 -9.40 15.12
CA ARG A 198 -4.61 -9.23 15.83
C ARG A 198 -4.54 -8.39 17.09
#